data_AF-A0A327UZ89-F1
#
_entry.id   AF-A0A327UZ89-F1
#
_cell.length_a   1.000
_cell.length_b   1.000
_cell.length_c   1.000
_cell.angle_alpha   90.00
_cell.angle_beta   90.00
_cell.angle_gamma   90.00
#
_symmetry.space_group_name_H-M   'P 1'
#
loop_
_entity.id
_entity.type
_entity.pdbx_description
1 polymer ?
#
loop_
_entity_poly.entity_id
_entity_poly.type
_entity_poly.pdbx_seq_one_letter_code
_entity_poly.pdbx_strand_id
1 'polypeptide(L)'
;MPNAKEAGDGVTSHEAGHGAGRGGETEGSRPGRRRLTCLAVVVAVLAAGAGGLVRLFQSHLSQPFGDDRACDGSDTKLPEAISAGGAPIPAGASDVHYYTRNGNAEVTFVSGEVEDYLHRAGVLPDDALPFDATYGTKAEAGEEIALPDGLCGSPLRGPVWVYDATSATGSGVGVMVERSPVDNESFRLPTRAVVTYRLP
;
A
#
# COMPACT_ATOMS: atom_id res chain seq x y z
N MET A 1 45.41 -50.99 25.44
CA MET A 1 44.82 -51.91 26.42
C MET A 1 43.32 -51.98 26.13
N PRO A 2 42.65 -53.15 26.19
CA PRO A 2 42.58 -54.11 25.07
C PRO A 2 41.14 -54.60 24.75
N ASN A 3 41.07 -55.45 23.71
CA ASN A 3 40.12 -56.56 23.44
C ASN A 3 38.67 -56.23 23.01
N ALA A 4 37.97 -57.05 22.21
CA ALA A 4 38.20 -58.15 21.24
C ALA A 4 36.81 -58.78 20.96
N LYS A 5 36.70 -59.57 19.87
CA LYS A 5 35.60 -60.44 19.38
C LYS A 5 34.62 -59.78 18.39
N GLU A 6 34.58 -60.10 17.09
CA GLU A 6 34.75 -61.33 16.27
C GLU A 6 33.51 -62.27 16.22
N ALA A 7 33.37 -62.90 15.04
CA ALA A 7 32.42 -63.88 14.49
C ALA A 7 31.24 -63.25 13.72
N GLY A 8 31.08 -63.40 12.40
CA GLY A 8 31.32 -64.53 11.49
C GLY A 8 29.96 -64.87 10.84
N ASP A 9 29.76 -65.49 9.69
CA ASP A 9 30.55 -66.05 8.59
C ASP A 9 29.51 -66.54 7.54
N GLY A 10 29.90 -66.80 6.29
CA GLY A 10 29.12 -67.59 5.32
C GLY A 10 29.12 -67.04 3.89
N VAL A 11 29.97 -67.47 2.92
CA VAL A 11 30.04 -68.79 2.21
C VAL A 11 28.74 -69.01 1.38
N THR A 12 28.69 -69.29 0.07
CA THR A 12 29.64 -69.66 -1.00
C THR A 12 28.99 -69.48 -2.38
N SER A 13 29.86 -69.38 -3.39
CA SER A 13 29.69 -69.48 -4.84
C SER A 13 28.72 -70.55 -5.37
N HIS A 14 28.18 -70.28 -6.58
CA HIS A 14 28.01 -71.31 -7.60
C HIS A 14 28.34 -70.73 -8.98
N GLU A 15 29.38 -71.28 -9.60
CA GLU A 15 29.66 -71.22 -11.03
C GLU A 15 28.79 -72.26 -11.77
N ALA A 16 28.29 -71.87 -12.94
CA ALA A 16 28.13 -72.64 -14.17
C ALA A 16 27.65 -71.61 -15.22
N GLY A 17 28.24 -71.38 -16.38
CA GLY A 17 29.12 -72.18 -17.20
C GLY A 17 28.56 -72.19 -18.61
N HIS A 18 29.35 -71.65 -19.56
CA HIS A 18 29.36 -71.97 -21.00
C HIS A 18 28.25 -71.47 -21.97
N GLY A 19 28.72 -70.89 -23.08
CA GLY A 19 28.26 -71.33 -24.42
C GLY A 19 27.77 -70.24 -25.37
N ALA A 20 28.58 -69.95 -26.39
CA ALA A 20 28.40 -68.92 -27.42
C ALA A 20 27.18 -69.06 -28.35
N GLY A 21 26.75 -67.93 -28.94
CA GLY A 21 26.47 -67.86 -30.39
C GLY A 21 25.13 -67.29 -30.87
N ARG A 22 25.19 -66.06 -31.39
CA ARG A 22 24.64 -65.59 -32.69
C ARG A 22 23.12 -65.38 -32.89
N GLY A 23 22.80 -64.16 -33.37
CA GLY A 23 21.55 -63.73 -34.01
C GLY A 23 20.53 -63.16 -33.01
N GLY A 24 19.84 -62.04 -33.19
CA GLY A 24 19.63 -61.12 -34.31
C GLY A 24 18.36 -60.33 -33.94
N GLU A 25 18.31 -59.06 -34.37
CA GLU A 25 17.08 -58.27 -34.60
C GLU A 25 16.39 -57.61 -33.38
N THR A 26 16.36 -56.26 -33.36
CA THR A 26 15.18 -55.37 -33.42
C THR A 26 14.35 -55.30 -32.13
N GLU A 27 13.78 -54.21 -31.62
CA GLU A 27 13.56 -52.82 -31.99
C GLU A 27 12.77 -52.24 -30.79
N GLY A 28 12.64 -50.91 -30.66
CA GLY A 28 11.70 -50.34 -29.69
C GLY A 28 12.09 -49.03 -29.03
N SER A 29 12.60 -48.06 -29.81
CA SER A 29 12.61 -46.66 -29.39
C SER A 29 11.17 -46.22 -29.11
N ARG A 30 10.74 -46.13 -27.84
CA ARG A 30 9.39 -45.68 -27.46
C ARG A 30 9.33 -44.15 -27.47
N PRO A 31 8.60 -43.51 -28.40
CA PRO A 31 8.56 -42.05 -28.55
C PRO A 31 7.62 -41.34 -27.55
N GLY A 32 7.03 -42.06 -26.60
CA GLY A 32 5.99 -41.55 -25.70
C GLY A 32 6.50 -40.73 -24.51
N ARG A 33 7.71 -41.03 -24.00
CA ARG A 33 8.20 -40.41 -22.75
C ARG A 33 8.56 -38.92 -22.93
N ARG A 34 9.21 -38.56 -24.05
CA ARG A 34 9.60 -37.16 -24.35
C ARG A 34 8.40 -36.24 -24.58
N ARG A 35 7.34 -36.74 -25.22
CA ARG A 35 6.13 -35.95 -25.48
C ARG A 35 5.40 -35.58 -24.19
N LEU A 36 5.33 -36.50 -23.23
CA LEU A 36 4.77 -36.24 -21.90
C LEU A 36 5.61 -35.24 -21.10
N THR A 37 6.95 -35.27 -21.23
CA THR A 37 7.82 -34.30 -20.56
C THR A 37 7.68 -32.89 -21.14
N CYS A 38 7.61 -32.75 -22.48
CA CYS A 38 7.36 -31.45 -23.11
C CYS A 38 6.00 -30.88 -22.72
N LEU A 39 4.97 -31.72 -22.66
CA LEU A 39 3.62 -31.26 -22.29
C LEU A 39 3.58 -30.76 -20.84
N ALA A 40 4.25 -31.46 -19.91
CA ALA A 40 4.36 -31.03 -18.52
C ALA A 40 5.11 -29.69 -18.37
N VAL A 41 6.19 -29.50 -19.14
CA VAL A 41 6.93 -28.22 -19.15
C VAL A 41 6.07 -27.10 -19.71
N VAL A 42 5.34 -27.32 -20.80
CA VAL A 42 4.43 -26.32 -21.38
C VAL A 42 3.33 -25.96 -20.39
N VAL A 43 2.74 -26.94 -19.71
CA VAL A 43 1.72 -26.68 -18.67
C VAL A 43 2.31 -25.89 -17.50
N ALA A 44 3.53 -26.23 -17.05
CA ALA A 44 4.20 -25.50 -15.98
C ALA A 44 4.52 -24.04 -16.37
N VAL A 45 4.99 -23.81 -17.59
CA VAL A 45 5.26 -22.47 -18.12
C VAL A 45 3.96 -21.67 -18.29
N LEU A 46 2.90 -22.29 -18.79
CA LEU A 46 1.59 -21.65 -18.90
C LEU A 46 0.98 -21.33 -17.53
N ALA A 47 1.10 -22.22 -16.55
CA ALA A 47 0.65 -21.97 -15.19
C ALA A 47 1.45 -20.85 -14.51
N ALA A 48 2.77 -20.82 -14.71
CA ALA A 48 3.62 -19.74 -14.20
C ALA A 48 3.32 -18.39 -14.89
N GLY A 49 3.09 -18.40 -16.21
CA GLY A 49 2.71 -17.21 -16.97
C GLY A 49 1.34 -16.67 -16.57
N ALA A 50 0.34 -17.54 -16.42
CA ALA A 50 -0.99 -17.16 -15.95
C ALA A 50 -0.96 -16.65 -14.50
N GLY A 51 -0.22 -17.30 -13.60
CA GLY A 51 -0.04 -16.85 -12.22
C GLY A 51 0.70 -15.52 -12.10
N GLY A 52 1.68 -15.27 -12.98
CA GLY A 52 2.40 -14.00 -13.07
C GLY A 52 1.52 -12.85 -13.54
N LEU A 53 0.69 -13.07 -14.55
CA LEU A 53 -0.25 -12.07 -15.05
C LEU A 53 -1.35 -11.75 -14.01
N VAL A 54 -1.91 -12.77 -13.33
CA VAL A 54 -2.92 -12.55 -12.27
C VAL A 54 -2.38 -11.70 -11.13
N ARG A 55 -1.10 -11.84 -10.75
CA ARG A 55 -0.49 -10.98 -9.72
C ARG A 55 -0.39 -9.51 -10.12
N LEU A 56 -0.15 -9.22 -11.40
CA LEU A 56 -0.11 -7.84 -11.91
C LEU A 56 -1.50 -7.21 -11.97
N PHE A 57 -2.56 -8.00 -12.12
CA PHE A 57 -3.94 -7.52 -12.07
C PHE A 57 -4.48 -7.40 -10.63
N GLN A 58 -3.96 -8.18 -9.68
CA GLN A 58 -4.38 -8.10 -8.28
C GLN A 58 -4.03 -6.76 -7.63
N SER A 59 -2.92 -6.12 -7.98
CA SER A 59 -2.55 -4.79 -7.46
C SER A 59 -3.54 -3.68 -7.83
N HIS A 60 -4.34 -3.85 -8.88
CA HIS A 60 -5.44 -2.95 -9.21
C HIS A 60 -6.78 -3.36 -8.57
N LEU A 61 -6.93 -4.62 -8.15
CA LEU A 61 -8.12 -5.13 -7.46
C LEU A 61 -8.06 -4.99 -5.93
N SER A 62 -6.92 -4.54 -5.39
CA SER A 62 -6.67 -4.52 -3.93
C SER A 62 -6.85 -3.15 -3.28
N GLN A 63 -7.23 -2.12 -4.04
CA GLN A 63 -7.62 -0.84 -3.45
C GLN A 63 -8.85 -1.03 -2.55
N PRO A 64 -8.85 -0.50 -1.31
CA PRO A 64 -9.98 -0.65 -0.41
C PRO A 64 -11.27 -0.17 -1.05
N PHE A 65 -12.31 -1.02 -1.01
CA PHE A 65 -13.63 -0.73 -1.59
C PHE A 65 -13.65 -0.36 -3.08
N GLY A 66 -12.57 -0.68 -3.81
CA GLY A 66 -12.36 -0.23 -5.19
C GLY A 66 -12.31 1.29 -5.34
N ASP A 67 -11.91 2.01 -4.29
CA ASP A 67 -11.71 3.46 -4.27
C ASP A 67 -10.21 3.74 -4.21
N ASP A 68 -9.66 4.38 -5.24
CA ASP A 68 -8.23 4.64 -5.38
C ASP A 68 -7.70 5.68 -4.41
N ARG A 69 -8.60 6.44 -3.78
CA ARG A 69 -8.28 7.39 -2.73
C ARG A 69 -8.18 6.71 -1.37
N ALA A 70 -8.77 5.53 -1.19
CA ALA A 70 -8.75 4.85 0.11
C ALA A 70 -7.39 4.23 0.38
N CYS A 71 -6.84 4.51 1.56
CA CYS A 71 -5.60 3.92 2.02
C CYS A 71 -5.84 2.55 2.67
N ASP A 72 -4.86 1.66 2.51
CA ASP A 72 -4.94 0.30 3.04
C ASP A 72 -5.26 0.28 4.53
N GLY A 73 -6.19 -0.60 4.91
CA GLY A 73 -6.66 -0.73 6.30
C GLY A 73 -7.78 0.24 6.69
N SER A 74 -8.26 1.07 5.76
CA SER A 74 -9.49 1.87 5.97
C SER A 74 -10.68 0.96 6.28
N ASP A 75 -11.44 1.28 7.32
CA ASP A 75 -12.59 0.46 7.77
C ASP A 75 -13.91 0.84 7.08
N THR A 76 -13.99 2.05 6.53
CA THR A 76 -15.22 2.63 5.97
C THR A 76 -14.93 3.37 4.67
N LYS A 77 -15.73 3.14 3.63
CA LYS A 77 -15.66 3.88 2.36
C LYS A 77 -16.23 5.28 2.53
N LEU A 78 -15.49 6.30 2.11
CA LEU A 78 -16.02 7.67 2.04
C LEU A 78 -16.85 7.88 0.75
N PRO A 79 -17.82 8.82 0.75
CA PRO A 79 -18.52 9.21 -0.46
C PRO A 79 -17.55 9.80 -1.50
N GLU A 80 -18.02 9.93 -2.75
CA GLU A 80 -17.27 10.58 -3.82
C GLU A 80 -16.93 12.02 -3.45
N ALA A 81 -17.94 12.79 -3.01
CA ALA A 81 -17.75 14.13 -2.45
C ALA A 81 -17.41 14.06 -0.95
N ILE A 82 -16.13 14.06 -0.63
CA ILE A 82 -15.64 14.11 0.76
C ILE A 82 -15.89 15.50 1.34
N SER A 83 -16.56 15.57 2.49
CA SER A 83 -16.85 16.83 3.18
C SER A 83 -16.51 16.74 4.66
N ALA A 84 -15.82 17.76 5.19
CA ALA A 84 -15.51 17.89 6.62
C ALA A 84 -16.05 19.23 7.12
N GLY A 85 -16.70 19.25 8.29
CA GLY A 85 -17.33 20.47 8.81
C GLY A 85 -18.42 21.03 7.89
N GLY A 86 -19.03 20.18 7.05
CA GLY A 86 -20.00 20.60 6.03
C GLY A 86 -19.39 21.21 4.76
N ALA A 87 -18.06 21.35 4.67
CA ALA A 87 -17.38 21.86 3.49
C ALA A 87 -16.78 20.73 2.65
N PRO A 88 -17.09 20.64 1.34
CA PRO A 88 -16.42 19.69 0.46
C PRO A 88 -14.95 20.06 0.27
N ILE A 89 -14.10 19.05 0.08
CA ILE A 89 -12.72 19.25 -0.38
C ILE A 89 -12.75 20.04 -1.70
N PRO A 90 -11.81 20.98 -1.94
CA PRO A 90 -11.77 21.77 -3.17
C PRO A 90 -11.85 20.91 -4.43
N ALA A 91 -12.68 21.31 -5.39
CA ALA A 91 -12.95 20.51 -6.59
C ALA A 91 -11.71 20.29 -7.47
N GLY A 92 -10.74 21.22 -7.42
CA GLY A 92 -9.45 21.11 -8.10
C GLY A 92 -8.36 20.40 -7.29
N ALA A 93 -8.71 19.78 -6.16
CA ALA A 93 -7.73 19.09 -5.32
C ALA A 93 -7.13 17.87 -6.04
N SER A 94 -5.85 17.64 -5.80
CA SER A 94 -5.08 16.53 -6.35
C SER A 94 -4.45 15.72 -5.22
N ASP A 95 -3.93 14.52 -5.53
CA ASP A 95 -3.27 13.64 -4.55
C ASP A 95 -4.17 13.39 -3.31
N VAL A 96 -5.46 13.15 -3.58
CA VAL A 96 -6.48 12.96 -2.55
C VAL A 96 -6.42 11.53 -2.05
N HIS A 97 -6.08 11.37 -0.78
CA HIS A 97 -6.06 10.08 -0.11
C HIS A 97 -6.75 10.16 1.25
N TYR A 98 -7.41 9.08 1.66
CA TYR A 98 -8.07 9.02 2.96
C TYR A 98 -7.83 7.72 3.69
N TYR A 99 -7.81 7.82 5.01
CA TYR A 99 -7.79 6.69 5.92
C TYR A 99 -8.94 6.82 6.91
N THR A 100 -9.74 5.76 7.06
CA THR A 100 -10.86 5.73 8.02
C THR A 100 -10.62 4.69 9.10
N ARG A 101 -10.79 5.10 10.36
CA ARG A 101 -10.61 4.21 11.51
C ARG A 101 -11.39 4.70 12.72
N ASN A 102 -12.10 3.78 13.37
CA ASN A 102 -12.77 4.03 14.66
C ASN A 102 -13.73 5.23 14.63
N GLY A 103 -14.46 5.41 13.53
CA GLY A 103 -15.40 6.53 13.35
C GLY A 103 -14.73 7.87 13.07
N ASN A 104 -13.45 7.90 12.72
CA ASN A 104 -12.76 9.10 12.23
C ASN A 104 -12.30 8.88 10.79
N ALA A 105 -12.16 9.99 10.07
CA ALA A 105 -11.54 10.05 8.76
C ALA A 105 -10.39 11.04 8.79
N GLU A 106 -9.27 10.65 8.21
CA GLU A 106 -8.11 11.49 7.92
C GLU A 106 -7.97 11.57 6.41
N VAL A 107 -7.81 12.77 5.86
CA VAL A 107 -7.78 13.00 4.43
C VAL A 107 -6.65 13.95 4.08
N THR A 108 -5.74 13.52 3.21
CA THR A 108 -4.69 14.38 2.64
C THR A 108 -5.07 14.79 1.23
N PHE A 109 -4.77 16.03 0.86
CA PHE A 109 -4.94 16.53 -0.51
C PHE A 109 -4.03 17.73 -0.77
N VAL A 110 -3.82 18.04 -2.05
CA VAL A 110 -3.08 19.21 -2.52
C VAL A 110 -4.01 20.15 -3.27
N SER A 111 -4.05 21.43 -2.88
CA SER A 111 -4.90 22.45 -3.51
C SER A 111 -4.28 23.85 -3.43
N GLY A 112 -4.68 24.73 -4.35
CA GLY A 112 -4.43 26.18 -4.26
C GLY A 112 -5.53 26.95 -3.51
N GLU A 113 -6.59 26.26 -3.10
CA GLU A 113 -7.80 26.84 -2.49
C GLU A 113 -7.93 26.47 -0.99
N VAL A 114 -6.80 26.20 -0.33
CA VAL A 114 -6.81 25.74 1.08
C VAL A 114 -7.31 26.84 2.03
N GLU A 115 -6.98 28.10 1.79
CA GLU A 115 -7.46 29.23 2.61
C GLU A 115 -8.99 29.29 2.64
N ASP A 116 -9.60 29.37 1.48
CA ASP A 116 -11.05 29.39 1.30
C ASP A 116 -11.72 28.10 1.84
N TYR A 117 -11.06 26.95 1.74
CA TYR A 117 -11.52 25.73 2.41
C TYR A 117 -11.54 25.85 3.95
N LEU A 118 -10.51 26.43 4.58
CA LEU A 118 -10.46 26.59 6.04
C LEU A 118 -11.62 27.43 6.56
N HIS A 119 -11.99 28.49 5.83
CA HIS A 119 -13.14 29.32 6.17
C HIS A 119 -14.45 28.53 6.07
N ARG A 120 -14.71 27.91 4.92
CA ARG A 120 -15.94 27.13 4.72
C ARG A 120 -16.08 25.95 5.66
N ALA A 121 -14.99 25.30 6.02
CA ALA A 121 -14.97 24.18 6.96
C ALA A 121 -15.23 24.62 8.42
N GLY A 122 -15.34 25.93 8.67
CA GLY A 122 -15.56 26.47 10.01
C GLY A 122 -14.35 26.30 10.94
N VAL A 123 -13.16 26.13 10.35
CA VAL A 123 -11.89 25.98 11.04
C VAL A 123 -11.25 27.36 11.27
N LEU A 124 -11.40 28.26 10.29
CA LEU A 124 -10.98 29.66 10.38
C LEU A 124 -12.22 30.57 10.26
N PRO A 125 -12.41 31.59 11.12
CA PRO A 125 -13.49 32.58 10.94
C PRO A 125 -13.37 33.34 9.62
N ASP A 126 -14.49 33.75 9.01
CA ASP A 126 -14.55 34.36 7.67
C ASP A 126 -13.63 35.60 7.47
N ASP A 127 -13.36 36.36 8.53
CA ASP A 127 -12.54 37.57 8.53
C ASP A 127 -11.14 37.37 9.12
N ALA A 128 -10.82 36.16 9.58
CA ALA A 128 -9.53 35.86 10.18
C ALA A 128 -8.47 35.59 9.12
N LEU A 129 -7.25 36.06 9.38
CA LEU A 129 -6.12 35.76 8.51
C LEU A 129 -5.58 34.35 8.81
N PRO A 130 -5.09 33.62 7.79
CA PRO A 130 -4.32 32.40 7.99
C PRO A 130 -3.13 32.63 8.92
N PHE A 131 -2.72 31.59 9.64
CA PHE A 131 -1.54 31.57 10.52
C PHE A 131 -1.57 32.53 11.71
N ASP A 132 -2.74 33.08 12.05
CA ASP A 132 -2.95 33.77 13.32
C ASP A 132 -2.89 32.75 14.48
N ALA A 133 -2.01 33.02 15.45
CA ALA A 133 -1.81 32.19 16.64
C ALA A 133 -3.06 32.07 17.54
N THR A 134 -4.07 32.91 17.32
CA THR A 134 -5.38 32.83 17.98
C THR A 134 -6.18 31.61 17.51
N TYR A 135 -6.01 31.20 16.24
CA TYR A 135 -6.84 30.16 15.60
C TYR A 135 -6.07 28.88 15.28
N GLY A 136 -4.77 28.85 15.50
CA GLY A 136 -3.98 27.64 15.36
C GLY A 136 -2.57 27.78 15.91
N THR A 137 -1.76 26.76 15.68
CA THR A 137 -0.42 26.67 16.24
C THR A 137 0.60 26.20 15.21
N LYS A 138 1.85 26.61 15.37
CA LYS A 138 2.97 26.05 14.62
C LYS A 138 3.18 24.60 15.05
N ALA A 139 3.25 23.69 14.08
CA ALA A 139 3.71 22.33 14.32
C ALA A 139 5.07 22.11 13.64
N GLU A 140 5.46 20.84 13.46
CA GLU A 140 6.80 20.41 13.06
C GLU A 140 7.45 21.27 11.96
N ALA A 141 8.75 21.54 12.13
CA ALA A 141 9.55 22.35 11.20
C ALA A 141 10.49 21.49 10.33
N GLY A 142 10.28 20.17 10.28
CA GLY A 142 11.10 19.24 9.48
C GLY A 142 10.93 19.46 7.97
N GLU A 143 11.96 19.13 7.18
CA GLU A 143 11.87 19.20 5.71
C GLU A 143 10.78 18.27 5.17
N GLU A 144 10.60 17.12 5.82
CA GLU A 144 9.58 16.12 5.55
C GLU A 144 8.96 15.67 6.87
N ILE A 145 7.63 15.69 6.93
CA ILE A 145 6.82 15.37 8.09
C ILE A 145 5.92 14.21 7.70
N ALA A 146 6.01 13.12 8.46
CA ALA A 146 5.23 11.92 8.20
C ALA A 146 3.73 12.22 8.26
N LEU A 147 2.95 11.56 7.40
CA LEU A 147 1.50 11.56 7.52
C LEU A 147 1.07 10.78 8.77
N PRO A 148 -0.13 11.03 9.30
CA PRO A 148 -0.74 10.19 10.33
C PRO A 148 -0.69 8.70 9.98
N ASP A 149 -0.59 7.85 11.02
CA ASP A 149 -0.46 6.40 10.86
C ASP A 149 -1.61 5.80 10.03
N GLY A 150 -1.26 5.18 8.91
CA GLY A 150 -2.21 4.54 7.99
C GLY A 150 -2.64 5.43 6.83
N LEU A 151 -2.45 6.76 6.93
CA LEU A 151 -2.69 7.66 5.82
C LEU A 151 -1.56 7.55 4.78
N CYS A 152 -1.93 7.06 3.61
CA CYS A 152 -1.09 6.98 2.43
C CYS A 152 -1.03 8.32 1.68
N GLY A 153 -0.04 8.45 0.80
CA GLY A 153 0.21 9.65 0.01
C GLY A 153 1.58 10.25 0.29
N SER A 154 1.84 11.42 -0.30
CA SER A 154 3.11 12.10 -0.05
C SER A 154 3.12 12.78 1.32
N PRO A 155 4.27 12.77 2.02
CA PRO A 155 4.45 13.45 3.30
C PRO A 155 4.24 14.96 3.19
N LEU A 156 3.97 15.58 4.34
CA LEU A 156 3.91 17.03 4.47
C LEU A 156 5.33 17.62 4.43
N ARG A 157 5.46 18.83 3.89
CA ARG A 157 6.70 19.59 3.89
C ARG A 157 6.60 20.73 4.88
N GLY A 158 7.50 20.74 5.85
CA GLY A 158 7.54 21.82 6.82
C GLY A 158 7.92 23.17 6.18
N PRO A 159 7.66 24.27 6.89
CA PRO A 159 6.93 24.34 8.17
C PRO A 159 5.43 24.03 8.00
N VAL A 160 4.77 23.48 9.03
CA VAL A 160 3.31 23.25 9.04
C VAL A 160 2.60 24.08 10.12
N TRP A 161 1.32 24.30 9.89
CA TRP A 161 0.41 24.94 10.84
C TRP A 161 -0.79 24.03 11.11
N VAL A 162 -1.22 23.96 12.36
CA VAL A 162 -2.37 23.15 12.79
C VAL A 162 -3.46 24.08 13.27
N TYR A 163 -4.64 23.91 12.70
CA TYR A 163 -5.87 24.56 13.12
C TYR A 163 -6.77 23.54 13.81
N ASP A 164 -7.36 23.95 14.93
CA ASP A 164 -8.45 23.25 15.57
C ASP A 164 -9.78 23.92 15.20
N ALA A 165 -10.88 23.19 15.33
CA ALA A 165 -12.22 23.72 15.14
C ALA A 165 -12.48 24.96 16.02
N THR A 166 -12.74 26.11 15.39
CA THR A 166 -13.09 27.35 16.09
C THR A 166 -14.60 27.58 16.20
N SER A 167 -15.40 26.84 15.43
CA SER A 167 -16.86 26.99 15.36
C SER A 167 -17.62 25.68 15.66
N ALA A 168 -18.92 25.81 15.97
CA ALA A 168 -19.80 24.65 16.12
C ALA A 168 -19.96 23.87 14.80
N THR A 169 -19.93 24.56 13.66
CA THR A 169 -20.00 23.96 12.32
C THR A 169 -18.74 23.13 12.02
N GLY A 170 -17.58 23.61 12.45
CA GLY A 170 -16.30 22.91 12.35
C GLY A 170 -16.07 21.90 13.48
N SER A 171 -17.00 21.70 14.43
CA SER A 171 -16.75 20.90 15.62
C SER A 171 -16.27 19.50 15.29
N GLY A 172 -15.08 19.14 15.80
CA GLY A 172 -14.45 17.85 15.52
C GLY A 172 -13.68 17.79 14.21
N VAL A 173 -13.48 18.91 13.51
CA VAL A 173 -12.55 19.05 12.38
C VAL A 173 -11.21 19.62 12.87
N GLY A 174 -10.11 18.97 12.53
CA GLY A 174 -8.76 19.50 12.67
C GLY A 174 -8.11 19.57 11.30
N VAL A 175 -7.30 20.60 11.05
CA VAL A 175 -6.61 20.76 9.76
C VAL A 175 -5.15 21.11 9.99
N MET A 176 -4.26 20.29 9.43
CA MET A 176 -2.84 20.58 9.34
C MET A 176 -2.51 20.99 7.90
N VAL A 177 -1.83 22.12 7.71
CA VAL A 177 -1.50 22.67 6.39
C VAL A 177 -0.02 22.99 6.27
N GLU A 178 0.52 22.86 5.06
CA GLU A 178 1.86 23.34 4.74
C GLU A 178 1.90 24.87 4.68
N ARG A 179 2.97 25.44 5.24
CA ARG A 179 3.24 26.86 5.22
C ARG A 179 4.49 27.15 4.41
N SER A 180 4.57 28.35 3.85
CA SER A 180 5.75 28.76 3.10
C SER A 180 6.98 28.85 4.04
N PRO A 181 8.15 28.31 3.62
CA PRO A 181 9.38 28.41 4.40
C PRO A 181 10.04 29.79 4.31
N VAL A 182 9.61 30.64 3.36
CA VAL A 182 10.18 31.98 3.12
C VAL A 182 9.27 33.10 3.61
N ASP A 183 7.97 32.84 3.67
CA ASP A 183 6.96 33.80 4.12
C ASP A 183 6.05 33.12 5.14
N ASN A 184 6.14 33.53 6.39
CA ASN A 184 5.45 32.88 7.49
C ASN A 184 3.95 33.17 7.55
N GLU A 185 3.46 34.09 6.71
CA GLU A 185 2.05 34.48 6.60
C GLU A 185 1.38 33.91 5.34
N SER A 186 2.11 33.08 4.58
CA SER A 186 1.65 32.51 3.32
C SER A 186 1.66 30.98 3.33
N PHE A 187 0.71 30.39 2.62
CA PHE A 187 0.74 28.96 2.31
C PHE A 187 1.88 28.63 1.34
N ARG A 188 2.34 27.38 1.37
CA ARG A 188 3.10 26.82 0.24
C ARG A 188 2.14 26.66 -0.94
N LEU A 189 2.54 26.98 -2.17
CA LEU A 189 1.68 26.82 -3.35
C LEU A 189 2.26 25.82 -4.37
N PRO A 190 1.51 24.78 -4.78
CA PRO A 190 0.22 24.35 -4.19
C PRO A 190 0.42 23.84 -2.75
N THR A 191 -0.64 23.90 -1.94
CA THR A 191 -0.60 23.58 -0.51
C THR A 191 -1.08 22.16 -0.27
N ARG A 192 -0.33 21.35 0.47
CA ARG A 192 -0.88 20.12 1.04
C ARG A 192 -1.59 20.42 2.36
N ALA A 193 -2.75 19.80 2.54
CA ALA A 193 -3.50 19.81 3.79
C ALA A 193 -3.81 18.37 4.21
N VAL A 194 -3.83 18.13 5.53
CA VAL A 194 -4.36 16.93 6.17
C VAL A 194 -5.54 17.35 7.03
N VAL A 195 -6.72 16.80 6.76
CA VAL A 195 -7.96 17.09 7.46
C VAL A 195 -8.37 15.86 8.25
N THR A 196 -8.62 16.03 9.54
CA THR A 196 -9.16 14.99 10.41
C THR A 196 -10.57 15.38 10.83
N TYR A 197 -11.53 14.47 10.72
CA TYR A 197 -12.91 14.71 11.16
C TYR A 197 -13.61 13.43 11.62
N ARG A 198 -14.70 13.60 12.38
CA ARG A 198 -15.55 12.49 12.81
C ARG A 198 -16.55 12.10 11.73
N LEU A 199 -16.71 10.80 11.54
CA LEU A 199 -17.77 10.24 10.72
C LEU A 199 -19.11 10.28 11.46
N PRO A 200 -20.24 10.39 10.73
CA PRO A 200 -21.60 10.38 11.31
C PRO A 200 -21.95 9.10 12.07
#